data_AF-A0AAP0RPP7-F1
#
_entry.id   AF-A0AAP0RPP7-F1
#
_cell.length_a   1.000
_cell.length_b   1.000
_cell.length_c   1.000
_cell.angle_alpha   90.00
_cell.angle_beta   90.00
_cell.angle_gamma   90.00
#
_symmetry.space_group_name_H-M   'P 1'
#
loop_
_entity.id
_entity.type
_entity.pdbx_description
1 polymer ?
#
loop_
_entity_poly.entity_id
_entity_poly.type
_entity_poly.pdbx_seq_one_letter_code
_entity_poly.pdbx_strand_id
1 'polypeptide(L)'
;MLMALLVSSTIIVPCLKPRYNSILQFNTGTQRQSVVIKCESRESSSAENGLPPKSLRLEVGSPVIVTEAPKMIKTAASVPCLRVNSGLVKPGDVGRIVSRKPKDVWAVRLSIGTYLIDGKYFKPLELEE
;
A
#
# COMPACT_ATOMS: atom_id res chain seq x y z
N MET A 1 47.78 23.14 14.01
CA MET A 1 46.92 22.98 12.81
C MET A 1 46.56 21.51 12.73
N LEU A 2 45.34 21.00 12.67
CA LEU A 2 43.98 21.53 12.60
C LEU A 2 43.11 20.38 13.18
N MET A 3 42.26 20.66 14.17
CA MET A 3 41.30 19.69 14.70
C MET A 3 40.12 19.60 13.73
N ALA A 4 39.93 18.47 13.06
CA ALA A 4 38.75 18.24 12.22
C ALA A 4 37.62 17.66 13.08
N LEU A 5 36.58 18.47 13.24
CA LEU A 5 35.41 18.23 14.07
C LEU A 5 34.53 17.10 13.51
N LEU A 6 34.09 16.21 14.41
CA LEU A 6 32.97 15.30 14.22
C LEU A 6 31.70 16.09 13.89
N VAL A 7 31.03 15.77 12.78
CA VAL A 7 29.68 16.26 12.50
C VAL A 7 28.72 15.07 12.63
N SER A 8 28.07 14.96 13.79
CA SER A 8 26.96 14.05 14.02
C SER A 8 25.74 14.52 13.24
N SER A 9 25.34 13.80 12.20
CA SER A 9 24.07 14.05 11.52
C SER A 9 22.91 13.45 12.31
N THR A 10 22.27 14.26 13.16
CA THR A 10 20.98 13.94 13.75
C THR A 10 19.89 14.20 12.71
N ILE A 11 19.38 13.14 12.09
CA ILE A 11 18.20 13.24 11.22
C ILE A 11 16.99 13.38 12.13
N ILE A 12 16.56 14.62 12.38
CA ILE A 12 15.23 14.90 12.92
C ILE A 12 14.25 14.64 11.79
N VAL A 13 13.50 13.55 11.88
CA VAL A 13 12.32 13.30 11.03
C VAL A 13 11.14 14.02 11.67
N PRO A 14 10.68 15.18 11.17
CA PRO A 14 9.41 15.71 11.61
C PRO A 14 8.30 14.76 11.13
N CYS A 15 7.60 14.17 12.09
CA CYS A 15 6.36 13.44 11.87
C CYS A 15 5.31 14.44 11.36
N LEU A 16 5.17 14.54 10.03
CA LEU A 16 4.08 15.27 9.41
C LEU A 16 2.85 14.36 9.36
N LYS A 17 1.87 14.71 10.21
CA LYS A 17 0.49 14.25 10.09
C LYS A 17 0.01 14.47 8.64
N PRO A 18 -0.52 13.45 7.94
CA PRO A 18 -1.13 13.69 6.64
C PRO A 18 -2.47 14.39 6.88
N ARG A 19 -2.46 15.72 6.85
CA ARG A 19 -3.68 16.50 6.62
C ARG A 19 -3.97 16.43 5.13
N TYR A 20 -4.98 15.63 4.80
CA TYR A 20 -5.63 15.65 3.50
C TYR A 20 -6.23 17.04 3.30
N ASN A 21 -5.70 17.79 2.32
CA ASN A 21 -6.33 18.83 1.50
C ASN A 21 -5.22 19.60 0.78
N SER A 22 -4.99 19.31 -0.50
CA SER A 22 -4.09 20.09 -1.34
C SER A 22 -4.90 20.91 -2.35
N ILE A 23 -5.23 22.15 -1.96
CA ILE A 23 -5.51 23.24 -2.91
C ILE A 23 -4.15 23.90 -3.17
N LEU A 24 -3.62 23.73 -4.39
CA LEU A 24 -2.46 24.51 -4.85
C LEU A 24 -2.99 25.73 -5.61
N GLN A 25 -2.91 26.90 -4.97
CA GLN A 25 -2.99 28.18 -5.67
C GLN A 25 -1.57 28.60 -6.06
N PHE A 26 -1.30 28.66 -7.36
CA PHE A 26 -0.14 29.37 -7.90
C PHE A 26 -0.65 30.69 -8.49
N ASN A 27 -0.29 31.79 -7.85
CA ASN A 27 -0.54 33.13 -8.38
C ASN A 27 0.78 33.68 -8.95
N THR A 28 0.96 33.51 -10.26
CA THR A 28 1.88 34.32 -11.06
C THR A 28 1.14 34.61 -12.36
N GLY A 29 0.95 35.89 -12.66
CA GLY A 29 0.19 36.35 -13.80
C GLY A 29 0.61 35.72 -15.13
N THR A 30 -0.35 35.76 -16.07
CA THR A 30 -0.35 35.25 -17.44
C THR A 30 -1.07 33.89 -17.58
N GLN A 31 -2.15 33.90 -18.37
CA GLN A 31 -3.16 32.86 -18.54
C GLN A 31 -2.65 31.41 -18.45
N ARG A 32 -3.26 30.61 -17.58
CA ARG A 32 -3.23 29.14 -17.68
C ARG A 32 -4.60 28.58 -17.31
N GLN A 33 -5.21 27.88 -18.26
CA GLN A 33 -6.43 27.11 -18.06
C GLN A 33 -6.15 26.03 -17.01
N SER A 34 -6.85 26.08 -15.87
CA SER A 34 -6.75 25.08 -14.83
C SER A 34 -7.59 23.86 -15.22
N VAL A 35 -6.95 22.77 -15.64
CA VAL A 35 -7.62 21.47 -15.77
C VAL A 35 -7.78 20.90 -14.36
N VAL A 36 -9.00 20.97 -13.83
CA VAL A 36 -9.36 20.30 -12.57
C VAL A 36 -9.56 18.82 -12.86
N ILE A 37 -8.56 17.99 -12.55
CA ILE A 37 -8.74 16.54 -12.59
C ILE A 37 -9.45 16.14 -11.30
N LYS A 38 -10.78 15.98 -11.39
CA LYS A 38 -11.60 15.40 -10.32
C LYS A 38 -11.40 13.88 -10.34
N CYS A 39 -10.56 13.36 -9.46
CA CYS A 39 -10.49 11.92 -9.20
C CYS A 39 -11.71 11.51 -8.38
N GLU A 40 -12.75 11.00 -9.05
CA GLU A 40 -13.91 10.40 -8.42
C GLU A 40 -13.65 8.90 -8.22
N SER A 41 -13.46 8.49 -6.95
CA SER A 41 -13.50 7.07 -6.60
C SER A 41 -14.94 6.62 -6.70
N ARG A 42 -15.25 5.71 -7.64
CA ARG A 42 -16.55 5.06 -7.69
C ARG A 42 -16.65 4.10 -6.50
N GLU A 43 -17.32 4.54 -5.43
CA GLU A 43 -17.89 3.60 -4.47
C GLU A 43 -18.87 2.72 -5.25
N SER A 44 -18.58 1.42 -5.28
CA SER A 44 -19.41 0.45 -5.97
C SER A 44 -20.64 0.18 -5.09
N SER A 45 -21.63 1.08 -5.11
CA SER A 45 -22.92 0.81 -4.49
C SER A 45 -23.68 -0.19 -5.37
N SER A 46 -23.70 -1.46 -4.96
CA SER A 46 -24.72 -2.41 -5.40
C SER A 46 -25.39 -3.00 -4.17
N ALA A 47 -26.51 -2.40 -3.78
CA ALA A 47 -27.49 -3.03 -2.92
C ALA A 47 -28.38 -3.93 -3.78
N GLU A 48 -28.39 -5.23 -3.53
CA GLU A 48 -29.59 -6.09 -3.56
C GLU A 48 -29.31 -7.43 -2.86
N ASN A 49 -30.39 -8.10 -2.47
CA ASN A 49 -30.55 -9.02 -1.36
C ASN A 49 -30.03 -10.45 -1.57
N GLY A 50 -29.76 -11.11 -0.43
CA GLY A 50 -29.29 -12.48 -0.30
C GLY A 50 -27.96 -12.48 0.41
N LEU A 51 -27.84 -13.14 1.56
CA LEU A 51 -26.57 -13.32 2.28
C LEU A 51 -25.90 -14.64 1.84
N PRO A 52 -25.07 -14.65 0.78
CA PRO A 52 -23.88 -15.49 0.77
C PRO A 52 -22.87 -14.91 1.77
N PRO A 53 -21.85 -15.66 2.24
CA PRO A 53 -20.81 -15.11 3.11
C PRO A 53 -20.36 -13.79 2.49
N LYS A 54 -20.39 -12.70 3.28
CA LYS A 54 -20.02 -11.36 2.83
C LYS A 54 -18.70 -11.51 2.09
N SER A 55 -18.76 -11.57 0.77
CA SER A 55 -17.57 -11.72 -0.06
C SER A 55 -16.95 -10.34 0.02
N LEU A 56 -16.15 -10.13 1.06
CA LEU A 56 -15.49 -8.88 1.34
C LEU A 56 -14.65 -8.62 0.11
N ARG A 57 -15.18 -7.76 -0.76
CA ARG A 57 -14.45 -7.31 -1.94
C ARG A 57 -13.18 -6.71 -1.41
N LEU A 58 -12.06 -7.34 -1.76
CA LEU A 58 -10.75 -6.85 -1.38
C LEU A 58 -10.51 -5.54 -2.11
N GLU A 59 -10.17 -4.51 -1.36
CA GLU A 59 -9.90 -3.16 -1.87
C GLU A 59 -8.59 -2.65 -1.27
N VAL A 60 -8.10 -1.53 -1.79
CA VAL A 60 -6.93 -0.88 -1.20
C VAL A 60 -7.25 -0.47 0.24
N GLY A 61 -6.37 -0.82 1.17
CA GLY A 61 -6.55 -0.59 2.60
C GLY A 61 -7.16 -1.76 3.36
N SER A 62 -7.78 -2.75 2.70
CA SER A 62 -8.36 -3.92 3.36
C SER A 62 -7.31 -4.69 4.16
N PRO A 63 -7.63 -5.13 5.39
CA PRO A 63 -6.77 -6.01 6.17
C PRO A 63 -6.83 -7.43 5.58
N VAL A 64 -5.67 -8.08 5.49
CA VAL A 64 -5.53 -9.41 4.91
C VAL A 64 -4.62 -10.29 5.74
N ILE A 65 -4.83 -11.60 5.66
CA ILE A 65 -3.96 -12.63 6.24
C ILE A 65 -3.47 -13.56 5.15
N VAL A 66 -2.16 -13.85 5.16
CA VAL A 66 -1.53 -14.80 4.26
C VAL A 66 -1.97 -16.21 4.65
N THR A 67 -2.52 -16.96 3.70
CA THR A 67 -3.02 -18.33 3.92
C THR A 67 -1.97 -19.39 3.59
N GLU A 68 -1.15 -19.13 2.58
CA GLU A 68 -0.08 -20.02 2.13
C GLU A 68 1.16 -19.18 1.75
N ALA A 69 2.35 -19.68 2.07
CA ALA A 69 3.59 -19.03 1.67
C ALA A 69 3.78 -19.12 0.14
N PRO A 70 3.89 -17.97 -0.58
CA PRO A 70 4.24 -17.99 -2.00
C PRO A 70 5.62 -18.63 -2.21
N LYS A 71 5.82 -19.41 -3.28
CA LYS A 71 7.15 -19.98 -3.60
C LYS A 71 8.18 -18.91 -3.97
N MET A 72 7.72 -17.88 -4.68
CA MET A 72 8.52 -16.74 -5.12
C MET A 72 7.82 -15.43 -4.80
N ILE A 73 8.58 -14.37 -4.54
CA ILE A 73 8.05 -13.06 -4.19
C ILE A 73 8.85 -11.93 -4.83
N LYS A 74 8.18 -10.84 -5.20
CA LYS A 74 8.84 -9.60 -5.66
C LYS A 74 8.86 -8.58 -4.54
N THR A 75 10.03 -8.00 -4.29
CA THR A 75 10.19 -6.89 -3.34
C THR A 75 9.91 -5.55 -4.04
N ALA A 76 9.30 -4.61 -3.33
CA ALA A 76 9.06 -3.25 -3.81
C ALA A 76 10.30 -2.32 -3.73
N ALA A 77 11.51 -2.85 -3.95
CA ALA A 77 12.74 -2.06 -4.00
C ALA A 77 12.84 -1.26 -5.32
N SER A 78 13.76 -0.28 -5.39
CA SER A 78 13.99 0.54 -6.60
C SER A 78 14.23 -0.31 -7.85
N VAL A 79 14.81 -1.50 -7.68
CA VAL A 79 14.90 -2.53 -8.71
C VAL A 79 14.13 -3.75 -8.22
N PRO A 80 12.90 -3.97 -8.70
CA PRO A 80 12.11 -5.13 -8.33
C PRO A 80 12.79 -6.42 -8.82
N CYS A 81 13.15 -7.28 -7.88
CA CYS A 81 13.70 -8.60 -8.17
C CYS A 81 12.78 -9.68 -7.62
N LEU A 82 12.58 -10.72 -8.43
CA LEU A 82 11.87 -11.92 -8.03
C LEU A 82 12.84 -12.82 -7.26
N ARG A 83 12.48 -13.22 -6.05
CA ARG A 83 13.33 -14.02 -5.16
C ARG A 83 12.54 -15.21 -4.62
N VAL A 84 13.24 -16.29 -4.27
CA VAL A 84 12.64 -17.41 -3.54
C VAL A 84 12.20 -16.91 -2.17
N ASN A 85 10.99 -17.26 -1.76
CA ASN A 85 10.48 -16.93 -0.44
C ASN A 85 11.15 -17.81 0.61
N SER A 86 12.32 -17.39 1.09
CA SER A 86 13.10 -18.09 2.11
C SER A 86 12.58 -17.77 3.52
N GLY A 87 11.27 -17.89 3.72
CA GLY A 87 10.58 -17.56 4.98
C GLY A 87 10.37 -16.06 5.22
N LEU A 88 10.43 -15.23 4.17
CA LEU A 88 10.14 -13.79 4.25
C LEU A 88 8.66 -13.52 4.48
N VAL A 89 7.80 -14.33 3.86
CA VAL A 89 6.36 -14.30 4.02
C VAL A 89 5.88 -15.69 4.41
N LYS A 90 5.16 -15.78 5.52
CA LYS A 90 4.70 -17.03 6.12
C LYS A 90 3.18 -17.05 6.18
N PRO A 91 2.56 -18.24 6.22
CA PRO A 91 1.15 -18.36 6.57
C PRO A 91 0.91 -17.73 7.95
N GLY A 92 -0.19 -17.00 8.08
CA GLY A 92 -0.53 -16.25 9.29
C GLY A 92 0.02 -14.82 9.31
N ASP A 93 0.91 -14.44 8.40
CA ASP A 93 1.34 -13.05 8.31
C ASP A 93 0.16 -12.13 7.97
N VAL A 94 -0.01 -11.10 8.78
CA VAL A 94 -1.07 -10.11 8.61
C VAL A 94 -0.52 -8.86 7.94
N GLY A 95 -1.30 -8.29 7.03
CA GLY A 95 -0.95 -7.06 6.33
C GLY A 95 -2.14 -6.25 5.87
N ARG A 96 -1.85 -5.25 5.04
CA ARG A 96 -2.85 -4.42 4.36
C ARG A 96 -2.54 -4.30 2.88
N ILE A 97 -3.59 -4.25 2.07
CA ILE A 97 -3.47 -4.00 0.63
C ILE A 97 -3.04 -2.55 0.40
N VAL A 98 -1.97 -2.36 -0.36
CA VAL A 98 -1.42 -1.05 -0.75
C VAL A 98 -1.89 -0.65 -2.15
N SER A 99 -1.90 -1.59 -3.10
CA SER A 99 -2.36 -1.31 -4.47
C SER A 99 -2.73 -2.57 -5.21
N ARG A 100 -3.67 -2.43 -6.15
CA ARG A 100 -4.01 -3.44 -7.17
C ARG A 100 -2.95 -3.49 -8.26
N LYS A 101 -2.58 -4.69 -8.69
CA LYS A 101 -1.78 -4.92 -9.90
C LYS A 101 -2.57 -5.80 -10.88
N PRO A 102 -2.18 -5.82 -12.17
CA PRO A 102 -2.78 -6.74 -13.14
C PRO A 102 -2.61 -8.20 -12.74
N LYS A 103 -3.41 -9.09 -13.35
CA LYS A 103 -3.35 -10.55 -13.16
C LYS A 103 -3.56 -11.01 -11.71
N ASP A 104 -4.45 -10.34 -11.01
CA ASP A 104 -4.78 -10.61 -9.60
C ASP A 104 -3.56 -10.61 -8.66
N VAL A 105 -2.55 -9.80 -9.01
CA VAL A 105 -1.41 -9.53 -8.14
C VAL A 105 -1.72 -8.29 -7.30
N TRP A 106 -1.25 -8.27 -6.06
CA TRP A 106 -1.52 -7.21 -5.11
C TRP A 106 -0.23 -6.79 -4.42
N ALA A 107 -0.04 -5.49 -4.23
CA ALA A 107 0.98 -5.00 -3.32
C ALA A 107 0.43 -5.07 -1.89
N VAL A 108 1.04 -5.89 -1.04
CA VAL A 108 0.64 -6.07 0.36
C VAL A 108 1.76 -5.55 1.26
N ARG A 109 1.42 -4.68 2.21
CA ARG A 109 2.32 -4.23 3.28
C ARG A 109 2.21 -5.20 4.44
N LEU A 110 3.27 -5.95 4.67
CA LEU A 110 3.51 -6.78 5.84
C LEU A 110 4.44 -6.04 6.81
N SER A 111 4.64 -6.59 8.01
CA SER A 111 5.57 -6.05 9.00
C SER A 111 7.01 -5.95 8.47
N ILE A 112 7.45 -6.94 7.69
CA ILE A 112 8.79 -7.01 7.09
C ILE A 112 8.97 -6.09 5.86
N GLY A 113 7.89 -5.72 5.18
CA GLY A 113 7.98 -4.86 3.99
C GLY A 113 6.77 -4.94 3.07
N THR A 114 6.91 -4.33 1.89
CA THR A 114 5.87 -4.38 0.85
C THR A 114 6.27 -5.38 -0.24
N TYR A 115 5.36 -6.31 -0.54
CA TYR A 115 5.59 -7.38 -1.51
C TYR A 115 4.46 -7.49 -2.51
N LEU A 116 4.76 -8.01 -3.70
CA LEU A 116 3.74 -8.39 -4.68
C LEU A 116 3.33 -9.84 -4.44
N ILE A 117 2.06 -10.06 -4.13
CA ILE A 117 1.47 -11.35 -3.75
C ILE A 117 0.23 -11.60 -4.62
N ASP A 118 0.09 -12.81 -5.18
CA ASP A 118 -1.11 -13.21 -5.91
C ASP A 118 -2.30 -13.33 -4.95
N GLY A 119 -3.52 -13.01 -5.40
CA GLY A 119 -4.74 -13.08 -4.59
C GLY A 119 -5.04 -14.45 -4.00
N LYS A 120 -4.48 -15.53 -4.56
CA LYS A 120 -4.63 -16.90 -4.05
C LYS A 120 -3.89 -17.18 -2.73
N TYR A 121 -2.90 -16.37 -2.37
CA TYR A 121 -2.06 -16.59 -1.19
C TYR A 121 -2.55 -15.85 0.07
N PHE A 122 -3.64 -15.11 -0.02
CA PHE A 122 -4.19 -14.39 1.13
C PHE A 122 -5.71 -14.30 1.06
N LYS A 123 -6.32 -13.97 2.20
CA LYS A 123 -7.76 -13.72 2.31
C LYS A 123 -8.04 -12.49 3.17
N PRO A 124 -9.25 -11.92 3.14
CA PRO A 124 -9.65 -10.88 4.08
C PRO A 124 -9.40 -11.33 5.52
N LEU A 125 -8.93 -10.41 6.36
CA LEU A 125 -8.84 -10.66 7.79
C LEU A 125 -10.24 -10.51 8.40
N GLU A 126 -10.80 -11.61 8.90
CA GLU A 126 -12.03 -11.63 9.66
C GLU A 126 -11.68 -11.46 11.14
N LEU A 127 -12.20 -10.41 11.77
CA LEU A 127 -12.13 -10.22 13.21
C LEU A 127 -13.50 -10.63 13.77
N GLU A 128 -13.51 -11.66 14.60
CA GLU A 128 -14.68 -11.96 15.44
C GLU A 128 -14.72 -10.87 16.53
N GLU A 129 -15.84 -10.14 16.61
CA GLU A 129 -16.09 -9.13 17.66
C GLU A 129 -16.41 -9.77 19.01
#